data_AF-A0A847NWN0-F1
#
_entry.id   AF-A0A847NWN0-F1
#
_cell.length_a   1.000
_cell.length_b   1.000
_cell.length_c   1.000
_cell.angle_alpha   90.00
_cell.angle_beta   90.00
_cell.angle_gamma   90.00
#
_symmetry.space_group_name_H-M   'P 1'
#
loop_
_entity.id
_entity.type
_entity.pdbx_description
1 polymer ?
#
loop_
_entity_poly.entity_id
_entity_poly.type
_entity_poly.pdbx_seq_one_letter_code
_entity_poly.pdbx_strand_id
1 'polypeptide(L)'
;MKSRANGFRKKSLIALILEATSLKILCEKDREELIAAKLPWSLYEKLQQMIAELSSLNGKILLYREDSKCETSVVKDFAKECSKLRSELRSSLNNAFKLAESERIIPGLSRKNAYIDISQDLMDLAVTAERFMAKEPEYFTDKEMVQKARINSEKLRKMASRKDVEFNPYNELPESGREKFILLNKIMKRIRIYGRKAFADDPIRRSAYTVR
;
A
#
# COMPACT_ATOMS: atom_id res chain seq x y z
N MET A 1 -36.48 5.95 1.56
CA MET A 1 -35.38 6.79 1.03
C MET A 1 -34.12 6.52 1.85
N LYS A 2 -33.10 5.86 1.29
CA LYS A 2 -31.83 5.63 2.00
C LYS A 2 -31.00 6.91 1.94
N SER A 3 -30.82 7.58 3.07
CA SER A 3 -29.94 8.74 3.17
C SER A 3 -28.51 8.29 2.85
N ARG A 4 -28.00 8.69 1.68
CA ARG A 4 -26.56 8.65 1.42
C ARG A 4 -25.92 9.60 2.43
N ALA A 5 -25.33 9.06 3.48
CA ALA A 5 -24.40 9.83 4.29
C ALA A 5 -23.29 10.28 3.33
N ASN A 6 -23.34 11.56 2.94
CA ASN A 6 -22.26 12.22 2.22
C ASN A 6 -21.04 12.12 3.13
N GLY A 7 -20.23 11.09 2.92
CA GLY A 7 -18.99 10.90 3.64
C GLY A 7 -18.15 12.13 3.42
N PHE A 8 -17.93 12.92 4.48
CA PHE A 8 -16.89 13.93 4.52
C PHE A 8 -15.63 13.28 3.93
N ARG A 9 -15.14 13.79 2.78
CA ARG A 9 -13.81 13.42 2.30
C ARG A 9 -12.85 13.80 3.43
N LYS A 10 -12.39 12.80 4.19
CA LYS A 10 -11.41 13.00 5.26
C LYS A 10 -10.21 13.71 4.64
N LYS A 11 -9.91 14.91 5.15
CA LYS A 11 -8.72 15.68 4.73
C LYS A 11 -7.49 14.77 4.86
N SER A 12 -6.65 14.72 3.82
CA SER A 12 -5.45 13.89 3.86
C SER A 12 -4.49 14.37 4.96
N LEU A 13 -3.64 13.47 5.47
CA LEU A 13 -2.65 13.80 6.49
C LEU A 13 -1.72 14.94 6.04
N ILE A 14 -1.23 14.88 4.80
CA ILE A 14 -0.40 15.92 4.19
C ILE A 14 -1.14 17.26 4.15
N ALA A 15 -2.40 17.27 3.71
CA ALA A 15 -3.17 18.51 3.66
C ALA A 15 -3.42 19.11 5.04
N LEU A 16 -3.59 18.28 6.08
CA LEU A 16 -3.69 18.75 7.47
C LEU A 16 -2.37 19.35 7.95
N ILE A 17 -1.25 18.66 7.70
CA ILE A 17 0.10 19.15 8.07
C ILE A 17 0.40 20.48 7.41
N LEU A 18 0.13 20.62 6.11
CA LEU A 18 0.34 21.88 5.39
C LEU A 18 -0.50 23.03 5.96
N GLU A 19 -1.78 22.77 6.24
CA GLU A 19 -2.67 23.76 6.85
C GLU A 19 -2.19 24.17 8.26
N ALA A 20 -1.72 23.21 9.05
CA ALA A 20 -1.16 23.46 10.37
C ALA A 20 0.14 24.28 10.31
N THR A 21 1.02 23.98 9.34
CA THR A 21 2.25 24.74 9.09
C THR A 21 1.94 26.18 8.66
N SER A 22 0.95 26.40 7.79
CA SER A 22 0.49 27.76 7.48
C SER A 22 -0.02 28.50 8.70
N LEU A 23 -0.79 27.82 9.57
CA LEU A 23 -1.27 28.40 10.82
C LEU A 23 -0.13 28.72 11.80
N LYS A 24 0.91 27.88 11.87
CA LYS A 24 2.12 28.13 12.65
C LYS A 24 2.79 29.44 12.21
N ILE A 25 2.99 29.63 10.91
CA ILE A 25 3.59 30.85 10.35
C ILE A 25 2.75 32.08 10.69
N LEU A 26 1.42 31.98 10.60
CA LEU A 26 0.52 33.06 11.00
C LEU A 26 0.66 33.40 12.50
N CYS A 27 0.76 32.40 13.36
CA CYS A 27 0.93 32.62 14.80
C CYS A 27 2.25 33.32 15.14
N GLU A 28 3.33 32.97 14.43
CA GLU A 28 4.63 33.63 14.60
C GLU A 28 4.57 35.10 14.18
N LYS A 29 3.88 35.38 13.07
CA LYS A 29 3.71 36.73 12.55
C LYS A 29 2.83 37.60 13.45
N ASP A 30 1.78 37.04 14.04
CA ASP A 30 0.78 37.75 14.85
C ASP A 30 0.95 37.50 16.36
N ARG A 31 2.19 37.26 16.81
CA ARG A 31 2.44 36.79 18.17
C ARG A 31 1.90 37.75 19.23
N GLU A 32 2.13 39.04 19.07
CA GLU A 32 1.77 40.05 20.06
C GLU A 32 0.25 40.19 20.18
N GLU A 33 -0.46 40.24 19.06
CA GLU A 33 -1.92 40.36 18.99
C GLU A 33 -2.60 39.09 19.53
N LEU A 34 -2.04 37.91 19.27
CA LEU A 34 -2.54 36.66 19.81
C LEU A 34 -2.33 36.55 21.33
N ILE A 35 -1.19 37.01 21.84
CA ILE A 35 -0.93 37.07 23.29
C ILE A 35 -1.90 38.07 23.95
N ALA A 36 -2.11 39.25 23.34
CA ALA A 36 -3.09 40.23 23.80
C ALA A 36 -4.53 39.68 23.81
N ALA A 37 -4.87 38.85 22.82
CA ALA A 37 -6.13 38.10 22.77
C ALA A 37 -6.22 36.92 23.76
N LYS A 38 -5.24 36.79 24.67
CA LYS A 38 -5.15 35.75 25.71
C LYS A 38 -5.02 34.34 25.15
N LEU A 39 -4.43 34.16 23.97
CA LEU A 39 -4.06 32.83 23.49
C LEU A 39 -3.00 32.23 24.43
N PRO A 40 -3.25 31.06 25.04
CA PRO A 40 -2.20 30.37 25.78
C PRO A 40 -1.10 29.91 24.81
N TRP A 41 0.11 30.43 24.96
CA TRP A 41 1.20 30.13 24.02
C TRP A 41 1.60 28.65 24.02
N SER A 42 1.35 27.94 25.13
CA SER A 42 1.48 26.48 25.21
C SER A 42 0.60 25.72 24.21
N LEU A 43 -0.48 26.33 23.72
CA LEU A 43 -1.31 25.75 22.66
C LEU A 43 -0.60 25.82 21.29
N TYR A 44 0.16 26.89 21.04
CA TYR A 44 1.01 27.03 19.86
C TYR A 44 2.22 26.08 19.93
N GLU A 45 2.84 25.91 21.09
CA GLU A 45 3.91 24.91 21.28
C GLU A 45 3.40 23.49 20.98
N LYS A 46 2.19 23.15 21.46
CA LYS A 46 1.52 21.88 21.12
C LYS A 46 1.21 21.76 19.62
N LEU A 47 0.84 22.85 18.94
CA LEU A 47 0.68 22.86 17.48
C LEU A 47 1.99 22.45 16.80
N GLN A 48 3.12 23.06 17.17
CA GLN A 48 4.43 22.75 16.61
C GLN A 48 4.83 21.29 16.85
N GLN A 49 4.66 20.81 18.08
CA GLN A 49 4.96 19.42 18.45
C GLN A 49 4.15 18.45 17.59
N MET A 50 2.83 18.65 17.46
CA MET A 50 1.96 17.78 16.67
C MET A 50 2.28 17.80 15.18
N ILE A 51 2.68 18.96 14.63
CA ILE A 51 3.16 19.06 13.24
C ILE A 51 4.39 18.17 13.04
N ALA A 52 5.39 18.26 13.93
CA ALA A 52 6.61 17.47 13.83
C ALA A 52 6.33 15.95 13.94
N GLU A 53 5.53 15.55 14.92
CA GLU A 53 5.17 14.14 15.12
C GLU A 53 4.42 13.54 13.92
N LEU A 54 3.42 14.27 13.40
CA LEU A 54 2.66 13.82 12.24
C LEU A 54 3.46 13.87 10.94
N SER A 55 4.39 14.82 10.79
CA SER A 55 5.32 14.87 9.64
C SER A 55 6.26 13.67 9.64
N SER A 56 6.82 13.31 10.79
CA SER A 56 7.65 12.11 10.95
C SER A 56 6.86 10.85 10.62
N LEU A 57 5.63 10.74 11.12
CA LEU A 57 4.74 9.61 10.83
C LEU A 57 4.39 9.52 9.34
N ASN A 58 4.08 10.66 8.71
CA ASN A 58 3.81 10.72 7.28
C ASN A 58 5.02 10.27 6.45
N GLY A 59 6.24 10.65 6.83
CA GLY A 59 7.47 10.18 6.20
C GLY A 59 7.60 8.66 6.25
N LYS A 60 7.38 8.04 7.42
CA LYS A 60 7.41 6.58 7.59
C LYS A 60 6.33 5.88 6.74
N ILE A 61 5.12 6.43 6.69
CA ILE A 61 4.03 5.90 5.87
C ILE A 61 4.38 5.96 4.38
N LEU A 62 4.98 7.05 3.91
CA LEU A 62 5.37 7.20 2.51
C LEU A 62 6.47 6.22 2.12
N LEU A 63 7.49 6.04 2.97
CA LEU A 63 8.53 5.04 2.75
C LEU A 63 7.93 3.63 2.66
N TYR A 64 7.09 3.27 3.62
CA TYR A 64 6.42 1.96 3.63
C TYR A 64 5.56 1.73 2.38
N ARG A 65 4.83 2.75 1.90
CA ARG A 65 4.06 2.65 0.66
C ARG A 65 4.94 2.41 -0.55
N GLU A 66 6.11 3.04 -0.59
CA GLU A 66 7.05 2.88 -1.70
C GLU A 66 7.70 1.50 -1.67
N ASP A 67 8.13 1.04 -0.50
CA ASP A 67 8.63 -0.32 -0.29
C ASP A 67 7.57 -1.35 -0.71
N SER A 68 6.32 -1.19 -0.28
CA SER A 68 5.20 -2.08 -0.64
C SER A 68 4.88 -2.09 -2.14
N LYS A 69 4.99 -0.94 -2.82
CA LYS A 69 4.86 -0.89 -4.29
C LYS A 69 5.99 -1.64 -4.97
N CYS A 70 7.22 -1.45 -4.49
CA CYS A 70 8.40 -2.14 -5.00
C CYS A 70 8.21 -3.66 -4.86
N GLU A 71 7.86 -4.13 -3.67
CA GLU A 71 7.54 -5.54 -3.41
C GLU A 71 6.42 -6.05 -4.31
N THR A 72 5.32 -5.29 -4.45
CA THR A 72 4.21 -5.67 -5.33
C THR A 72 4.66 -5.80 -6.80
N SER A 73 5.54 -4.92 -7.27
CA SER A 73 6.12 -5.01 -8.62
C SER A 73 6.97 -6.26 -8.76
N VAL A 74 7.85 -6.53 -7.79
CA VAL A 74 8.71 -7.72 -7.76
C VAL A 74 7.88 -9.00 -7.80
N VAL A 75 6.80 -9.10 -7.01
CA VAL A 75 5.88 -10.25 -7.05
C VAL A 75 5.22 -10.38 -8.42
N LYS A 76 4.77 -9.26 -9.00
CA LYS A 76 4.09 -9.26 -10.30
C LYS A 76 5.02 -9.71 -11.42
N ASP A 77 6.26 -9.24 -11.45
CA ASP A 77 7.23 -9.61 -12.48
C ASP A 77 7.64 -11.07 -12.33
N PHE A 78 7.87 -11.52 -11.10
CA PHE A 78 8.14 -12.94 -10.84
C PHE A 78 6.96 -13.85 -11.20
N ALA A 79 5.72 -13.42 -10.99
CA ALA A 79 4.53 -14.16 -11.42
C ALA A 79 4.43 -14.29 -12.96
N LYS A 80 4.91 -13.29 -13.71
CA LYS A 80 5.00 -13.39 -15.18
C LYS A 80 6.04 -14.42 -15.60
N GLU A 81 7.21 -14.45 -14.94
CA GLU A 81 8.23 -15.47 -15.19
C GLU A 81 7.69 -16.88 -14.92
N CYS A 82 7.00 -17.07 -13.79
CA CYS A 82 6.33 -18.33 -13.48
C CYS A 82 5.27 -18.70 -14.53
N SER A 83 4.52 -17.70 -15.03
CA SER A 83 3.51 -17.92 -16.07
C SER A 83 4.12 -18.35 -17.40
N LYS A 84 5.29 -17.81 -17.78
CA LYS A 84 6.04 -18.23 -18.97
C LYS A 84 6.55 -19.65 -18.81
N LEU A 85 7.23 -19.94 -17.71
CA LEU A 85 7.75 -21.28 -17.40
C LEU A 85 6.64 -22.33 -17.37
N ARG A 86 5.47 -21.99 -16.83
CA ARG A 86 4.27 -22.85 -16.86
C ARG A 86 3.85 -23.20 -18.29
N SER A 87 3.83 -22.22 -19.18
CA SER A 87 3.45 -22.43 -20.59
C SER A 87 4.49 -23.26 -21.33
N GLU A 88 5.77 -22.97 -21.12
CA GLU A 88 6.91 -23.72 -21.70
C GLU A 88 6.88 -25.18 -21.25
N LEU A 89 6.82 -25.43 -19.94
CA LEU A 89 6.80 -26.78 -19.37
C LEU A 89 5.58 -27.59 -19.85
N ARG A 90 4.41 -26.97 -19.93
CA ARG A 90 3.21 -27.62 -20.49
C ARG A 90 3.42 -28.02 -21.95
N SER A 91 3.97 -27.10 -22.77
CA SER A 91 4.23 -27.37 -24.18
C SER A 91 5.23 -28.52 -24.34
N SER A 92 6.33 -28.51 -23.59
CA SER A 92 7.34 -29.56 -23.60
C SER A 92 6.75 -30.91 -23.19
N LEU A 93 5.91 -30.95 -22.14
CA LEU A 93 5.24 -32.18 -21.71
C LEU A 93 4.27 -32.72 -22.77
N ASN A 94 3.44 -31.87 -23.36
CA ASN A 94 2.51 -32.31 -24.40
C ASN A 94 3.24 -32.82 -25.65
N ASN A 95 4.36 -32.21 -26.01
CA ASN A 95 5.21 -32.71 -27.08
C ASN A 95 5.80 -34.08 -26.75
N ALA A 96 6.28 -34.26 -25.51
CA ALA A 96 6.81 -35.55 -25.05
C ALA A 96 5.74 -36.64 -24.99
N PHE A 97 4.52 -36.33 -24.55
CA PHE A 97 3.38 -37.25 -24.61
C PHE A 97 3.08 -37.69 -26.04
N LYS A 98 3.09 -36.74 -26.98
CA LYS A 98 2.89 -37.04 -28.40
C LYS A 98 4.00 -37.95 -28.96
N LEU A 99 5.26 -37.70 -28.59
CA LEU A 99 6.40 -38.52 -29.02
C LEU A 99 6.35 -39.95 -28.44
N ALA A 100 5.83 -40.10 -27.22
CA ALA A 100 5.60 -41.38 -26.58
C ALA A 100 4.28 -42.06 -27.02
N GLU A 101 3.62 -41.56 -28.09
CA GLU A 101 2.32 -42.03 -28.58
C GLU A 101 1.23 -42.11 -27.48
N SER A 102 1.34 -41.26 -26.47
CA SER A 102 0.40 -41.19 -25.36
C SER A 102 -0.83 -40.37 -25.74
N GLU A 103 -2.03 -40.87 -25.42
CA GLU A 103 -3.28 -40.10 -25.56
C GLU A 103 -3.41 -38.94 -24.55
N ARG A 104 -2.43 -38.77 -23.65
CA ARG A 104 -2.44 -37.72 -22.64
C ARG A 104 -2.20 -36.36 -23.26
N ILE A 105 -3.04 -35.40 -22.88
CA ILE A 105 -2.85 -33.98 -23.18
C ILE A 105 -3.16 -33.19 -21.93
N ILE A 106 -2.24 -32.29 -21.55
CA ILE A 106 -2.46 -31.31 -20.49
C ILE A 106 -3.14 -30.09 -21.12
N PRO A 107 -4.41 -29.82 -20.79
CA PRO A 107 -5.10 -28.67 -21.35
C PRO A 107 -4.47 -27.36 -20.87
N GLY A 108 -4.52 -26.34 -21.74
CA GLY A 108 -4.18 -24.98 -21.36
C GLY A 108 -5.21 -24.44 -20.37
N LEU A 109 -4.80 -24.16 -19.14
CA LEU A 109 -5.67 -23.47 -18.19
C LEU A 109 -5.77 -22.00 -18.56
N SER A 110 -6.96 -21.57 -18.99
CA SER A 110 -7.23 -20.18 -19.35
C SER A 110 -7.37 -19.31 -18.09
N ARG A 111 -6.79 -18.10 -18.15
CA ARG A 111 -7.13 -16.93 -17.30
C ARG A 111 -6.92 -17.03 -15.78
N LYS A 112 -6.24 -18.05 -15.27
CA LYS A 112 -5.81 -18.04 -13.86
C LYS A 112 -4.72 -16.96 -13.65
N ASN A 113 -5.15 -15.81 -13.15
CA ASN A 113 -4.30 -14.65 -12.87
C ASN A 113 -3.88 -14.55 -11.40
N ALA A 114 -4.49 -15.33 -10.51
CA ALA A 114 -4.11 -15.32 -9.11
C ALA A 114 -2.73 -15.97 -8.94
N TYR A 115 -1.90 -15.40 -8.07
CA TYR A 115 -0.55 -15.92 -7.83
C TYR A 115 -0.57 -17.35 -7.27
N ILE A 116 -1.54 -17.65 -6.41
CA ILE A 116 -1.74 -18.99 -5.85
C ILE A 116 -2.02 -19.99 -6.99
N ASP A 117 -2.90 -19.64 -7.91
CA ASP A 117 -3.22 -20.51 -9.04
C ASP A 117 -2.01 -20.78 -9.94
N ILE A 118 -1.24 -19.74 -10.27
CA ILE A 118 -0.02 -19.88 -11.08
C ILE A 118 0.98 -20.80 -10.36
N SER A 119 1.16 -20.63 -9.06
CA SER A 119 2.06 -21.48 -8.27
C SER A 119 1.58 -22.93 -8.24
N GLN A 120 0.29 -23.18 -8.03
CA GLN A 120 -0.27 -24.53 -7.95
C GLN A 120 -0.15 -25.24 -9.30
N ASP A 121 -0.55 -24.59 -10.39
CA ASP A 121 -0.45 -25.17 -11.74
C ASP A 121 1.00 -25.52 -12.08
N LEU A 122 1.96 -24.67 -11.70
CA LEU A 122 3.38 -24.90 -11.97
C LEU A 122 3.92 -26.09 -11.17
N MET A 123 3.45 -26.27 -9.92
CA MET A 123 3.78 -27.45 -9.11
C MET A 123 3.20 -28.72 -9.72
N ASP A 124 1.93 -28.69 -10.13
CA ASP A 124 1.25 -29.84 -10.72
C ASP A 124 1.93 -30.29 -12.03
N LEU A 125 2.38 -29.33 -12.85
CA LEU A 125 3.18 -29.62 -14.04
C LEU A 125 4.54 -30.24 -13.69
N ALA A 126 5.24 -29.72 -12.69
CA ALA A 126 6.53 -30.28 -12.26
C ALA A 126 6.38 -31.73 -11.78
N VAL A 127 5.38 -32.01 -10.93
CA VAL A 127 5.06 -33.37 -10.46
C VAL A 127 4.66 -34.29 -11.62
N THR A 128 3.91 -33.76 -12.60
CA THR A 128 3.53 -34.53 -13.79
C THR A 128 4.75 -34.89 -14.62
N ALA A 129 5.68 -33.94 -14.81
CA ALA A 129 6.94 -34.18 -15.50
C ALA A 129 7.77 -35.24 -14.78
N GLU A 130 7.98 -35.12 -13.47
CA GLU A 130 8.73 -36.11 -12.68
C GLU A 130 8.17 -37.52 -12.84
N ARG A 131 6.83 -37.65 -12.77
CA ARG A 131 6.17 -38.94 -12.95
C ARG A 131 6.32 -39.48 -14.37
N PHE A 132 6.32 -38.62 -15.37
CA PHE A 132 6.52 -39.03 -16.75
C PHE A 132 7.98 -39.44 -16.99
N MET A 133 8.94 -38.65 -16.53
CA MET A 133 10.37 -38.98 -16.58
C MET A 133 10.71 -40.30 -15.90
N ALA A 134 10.03 -40.63 -14.79
CA ALA A 134 10.24 -41.89 -14.10
C ALA A 134 9.69 -43.11 -14.87
N LYS A 135 8.67 -42.91 -15.72
CA LYS A 135 8.03 -43.97 -16.51
C LYS A 135 8.62 -44.12 -17.90
N GLU A 136 8.91 -42.99 -18.53
CA GLU A 136 9.25 -42.83 -19.94
C GLU A 136 10.48 -41.90 -20.05
N PRO A 137 11.64 -42.27 -19.46
CA PRO A 137 12.81 -41.39 -19.32
C PRO A 137 13.40 -40.95 -20.66
N GLU A 138 13.14 -41.69 -21.73
CA GLU A 138 13.67 -41.42 -23.07
C GLU A 138 12.95 -40.24 -23.76
N TYR A 139 11.70 -39.95 -23.35
CA TYR A 139 10.84 -38.98 -24.03
C TYR A 139 10.82 -37.60 -23.38
N PHE A 140 11.28 -37.48 -22.12
CA PHE A 140 11.41 -36.19 -21.44
C PHE A 140 12.62 -36.20 -20.51
N THR A 141 13.61 -35.36 -20.78
CA THR A 141 14.91 -35.38 -20.07
C THR A 141 15.26 -34.06 -19.38
N ASP A 142 14.43 -33.01 -19.54
CA ASP A 142 14.71 -31.67 -19.04
C ASP A 142 14.47 -31.54 -17.52
N LYS A 143 15.41 -32.09 -16.74
CA LYS A 143 15.42 -32.02 -15.28
C LYS A 143 15.54 -30.58 -14.77
N GLU A 144 16.22 -29.71 -15.52
CA GLU A 144 16.45 -28.33 -15.11
C GLU A 144 15.14 -27.52 -15.14
N MET A 145 14.36 -27.64 -16.20
CA MET A 145 13.04 -26.99 -16.31
C MET A 145 12.09 -27.45 -15.21
N VAL A 146 12.09 -28.73 -14.88
CA VAL A 146 11.27 -29.32 -13.80
C VAL A 146 11.69 -28.78 -12.43
N GLN A 147 12.99 -28.75 -12.15
CA GLN A 147 13.51 -28.22 -10.89
C GLN A 147 13.22 -26.71 -10.75
N LYS A 148 13.39 -25.95 -11.84
CA LYS A 148 13.01 -24.52 -11.87
C LYS A 148 11.52 -24.34 -11.59
N ALA A 149 10.65 -25.19 -12.15
CA ALA A 149 9.22 -25.11 -11.92
C ALA A 149 8.85 -25.32 -10.43
N ARG A 150 9.47 -26.31 -9.75
CA ARG A 150 9.31 -26.52 -8.30
C ARG A 150 9.74 -25.29 -7.50
N ILE A 151 10.99 -24.85 -7.69
CA ILE A 151 11.58 -23.74 -6.93
C ILE A 151 10.73 -22.48 -7.12
N ASN A 152 10.35 -22.18 -8.37
CA ASN A 152 9.59 -20.98 -8.69
C ASN A 152 8.15 -21.03 -8.17
N SER A 153 7.51 -22.20 -8.18
CA SER A 153 6.21 -22.41 -7.57
C SER A 153 6.24 -22.09 -6.06
N GLU A 154 7.17 -22.70 -5.33
CA GLU A 154 7.30 -22.47 -3.89
C GLU A 154 7.61 -21.02 -3.56
N LYS A 155 8.53 -20.40 -4.32
CA LYS A 155 8.91 -19.01 -4.16
C LYS A 155 7.71 -18.08 -4.40
N LEU A 156 6.94 -18.30 -5.47
CA LEU A 156 5.76 -17.49 -5.78
C LEU A 156 4.69 -17.64 -4.69
N ARG A 157 4.48 -18.86 -4.18
CA ARG A 157 3.54 -19.11 -3.08
C ARG A 157 3.94 -18.37 -1.80
N LYS A 158 5.23 -18.39 -1.42
CA LYS A 158 5.76 -17.65 -0.27
C LYS A 158 5.65 -16.13 -0.44
N MET A 159 5.85 -15.65 -1.67
CA MET A 159 5.71 -14.22 -1.99
C MET A 159 4.24 -13.78 -1.94
N ALA A 160 3.32 -14.61 -2.43
CA ALA A 160 1.88 -14.33 -2.41
C ALA A 160 1.32 -14.29 -0.97
N SER A 161 1.76 -15.20 -0.10
CA SER A 161 1.27 -15.26 1.28
C SER A 161 1.75 -14.09 2.15
N ARG A 162 2.92 -13.50 1.88
CA ARG A 162 3.39 -12.30 2.58
C ARG A 162 2.51 -11.07 2.26
N LYS A 163 2.08 -10.94 1.00
CA LYS A 163 1.23 -9.83 0.54
C LYS A 163 -0.12 -9.76 1.25
N ASP A 164 -0.73 -10.90 1.57
CA ASP A 164 -2.05 -10.95 2.22
C ASP A 164 -1.99 -10.56 3.71
N VAL A 165 -0.81 -10.59 4.33
CA VAL A 165 -0.61 -10.25 5.75
C VAL A 165 -0.27 -8.76 5.95
N GLU A 166 0.27 -8.09 4.94
CA GLU A 166 0.92 -6.78 5.12
C GLU A 166 0.04 -5.56 4.80
N PHE A 167 -1.11 -5.70 4.13
CA PHE A 167 -1.85 -4.53 3.64
C PHE A 167 -3.31 -4.42 4.11
N ASN A 168 -3.55 -3.56 5.10
CA ASN A 168 -4.86 -2.93 5.32
C ASN A 168 -4.80 -1.43 4.97
N PRO A 169 -5.24 -1.01 3.77
CA PRO A 169 -5.24 0.40 3.33
C PRO A 169 -6.19 1.27 4.13
N TYR A 170 -7.05 0.71 4.98
CA TYR A 170 -7.95 1.50 5.83
C TYR A 170 -7.30 1.85 7.18
N ASN A 171 -6.14 1.29 7.50
CA ASN A 171 -5.33 1.57 8.69
C ASN A 171 -4.08 2.40 8.38
N GLU A 172 -4.17 3.36 7.45
CA GLU A 172 -3.05 4.26 7.07
C GLU A 172 -2.39 5.01 8.24
N LEU A 173 -3.08 5.09 9.38
CA LEU A 173 -2.51 5.57 10.63
C LEU A 173 -2.74 4.50 11.71
N PRO A 174 -1.70 4.09 12.46
CA PRO A 174 -1.92 3.39 13.71
C PRO A 174 -2.84 4.23 14.61
N GLU A 175 -3.50 3.61 15.59
CA GLU A 175 -4.49 4.27 16.45
C GLU A 175 -3.93 5.57 17.07
N SER A 176 -2.68 5.55 17.51
CA SER A 176 -1.93 6.71 18.00
C SER A 176 -1.78 7.85 16.97
N GLY A 177 -1.71 7.55 15.67
CA GLY A 177 -1.67 8.54 14.60
C GLY A 177 -3.03 9.20 14.35
N ARG A 178 -4.13 8.45 14.49
CA ARG A 178 -5.49 8.98 14.35
C ARG A 178 -5.84 9.93 15.49
N GLU A 179 -5.45 9.61 16.70
CA GLU A 179 -5.61 10.48 17.87
C GLU A 179 -4.88 11.80 17.69
N LYS A 180 -3.62 11.76 17.23
CA LYS A 180 -2.82 12.95 16.92
C LYS A 180 -3.45 13.80 15.81
N PHE A 181 -3.99 13.19 14.76
CA PHE A 181 -4.72 13.88 13.70
C PHE A 181 -5.94 14.66 14.25
N ILE A 182 -6.72 14.03 15.13
CA ILE A 182 -7.88 14.66 15.77
C ILE A 182 -7.43 15.79 16.70
N LEU A 183 -6.38 15.56 17.48
CA LEU A 183 -5.84 16.55 18.41
C LEU A 183 -5.32 17.78 17.68
N LEU A 184 -4.56 17.60 16.60
CA LEU A 184 -4.06 18.70 15.76
C LEU A 184 -5.23 19.56 15.23
N ASN A 185 -6.28 18.93 14.71
CA ASN A 185 -7.49 19.64 14.28
C ASN A 185 -8.13 20.47 15.41
N LYS A 186 -8.22 19.91 16.63
CA LYS A 186 -8.76 20.63 17.80
C LYS A 186 -7.89 21.84 18.17
N ILE A 187 -6.57 21.68 18.16
CA ILE A 187 -5.61 22.76 18.43
C ILE A 187 -5.77 23.89 17.41
N MET A 188 -5.75 23.56 16.12
CA MET A 188 -5.89 24.54 15.04
C MET A 188 -7.21 25.30 15.12
N LYS A 189 -8.33 24.61 15.40
CA LYS A 189 -9.64 25.26 15.60
C LYS A 189 -9.61 26.26 16.75
N ARG A 190 -8.98 25.91 17.88
CA ARG A 190 -8.86 26.82 19.03
C ARG A 190 -8.02 28.03 18.69
N ILE A 191 -6.83 27.86 18.11
CA ILE A 191 -5.96 28.97 17.70
C ILE A 191 -6.70 29.95 16.76
N ARG A 192 -7.45 29.42 15.79
CA ARG A 192 -8.27 30.24 14.88
C ARG A 192 -9.35 31.05 15.57
N ILE A 193 -9.95 30.53 16.64
CA ILE A 193 -10.91 31.30 17.43
C ILE A 193 -10.22 32.50 18.07
N TYR A 194 -9.02 32.31 18.62
CA TYR A 194 -8.23 33.42 19.19
C TYR A 194 -7.79 34.42 18.10
N GLY A 195 -7.27 33.95 16.96
CA GLY A 195 -6.88 34.85 15.87
C GLY A 195 -8.05 35.67 15.31
N ARG A 196 -9.24 35.07 15.17
CA ARG A 196 -10.44 35.82 14.77
C ARG A 196 -10.89 36.87 15.78
N LYS A 197 -10.63 36.64 17.07
CA LYS A 197 -10.90 37.62 18.13
C LYS A 197 -9.85 38.73 18.16
N ALA A 198 -8.57 38.38 18.00
CA ALA A 198 -7.45 39.32 17.98
C ALA A 198 -7.62 40.37 16.86
N PHE A 199 -8.14 39.95 15.70
CA PHE A 199 -8.32 40.81 14.53
C PHE A 199 -9.80 41.09 14.25
N ALA A 200 -10.65 41.24 15.27
CA ALA A 200 -12.08 41.47 15.07
C ALA A 200 -12.36 42.69 14.17
N ASP A 201 -11.55 43.73 14.32
CA ASP A 201 -11.64 45.03 13.64
C ASP A 201 -10.81 45.13 12.34
N ASP A 202 -10.04 44.09 12.00
CA ASP A 202 -9.31 43.97 10.74
C ASP A 202 -9.87 42.79 9.92
N PRO A 203 -10.86 43.01 9.05
CA PRO A 203 -11.50 41.96 8.27
C PRO A 203 -10.53 41.16 7.38
N ILE A 204 -9.48 41.82 6.87
CA ILE A 204 -8.49 41.20 6.00
C ILE A 204 -7.66 40.21 6.81
N ARG A 205 -7.09 40.65 7.93
CA ARG A 205 -6.29 39.79 8.80
C ARG A 205 -7.13 38.70 9.48
N ARG A 206 -8.37 39.02 9.87
CA ARG A 206 -9.35 38.05 10.41
C ARG A 206 -9.64 36.90 9.46
N SER A 207 -9.72 37.18 8.15
CA SER A 207 -9.99 36.17 7.13
C SER A 207 -8.89 35.11 7.05
N ALA A 208 -7.64 35.46 7.38
CA ALA A 208 -6.51 34.53 7.41
C ALA A 208 -6.68 33.40 8.45
N TYR A 209 -7.52 33.63 9.47
CA TYR A 209 -7.85 32.64 10.51
C TYR A 209 -9.16 31.87 10.23
N THR A 210 -9.77 32.05 9.06
CA THR A 210 -11.01 31.35 8.68
C THR A 210 -10.66 30.09 7.87
N VAL A 211 -11.34 28.97 8.16
CA VAL A 211 -11.18 27.72 7.39
C VAL A 211 -11.91 27.90 6.05
N ARG A 212 -11.20 27.71 4.95
CA ARG A 212 -11.83 27.49 3.63
C ARG A 212 -12.26 26.04 3.50
#